data_AF-A0A8X6WQQ9-F1
#
_entry.id   AF-A0A8X6WQQ9-F1
#
_cell.length_a   1.000
_cell.length_b   1.000
_cell.length_c   1.000
_cell.angle_alpha   90.00
_cell.angle_beta   90.00
_cell.angle_gamma   90.00
#
_symmetry.space_group_name_H-M   'P 1'
#
loop_
_entity.id
_entity.type
_entity.pdbx_description
1 polymer ?
#
loop_
_entity_poly.entity_id
_entity_poly.type
_entity_poly.pdbx_seq_one_letter_code
_entity_poly.pdbx_strand_id
1 'polypeptide(L)'
;MHLAYKAAGESNRRARQVYESHYPGKRIPHNQMFARVQRNMCKRGSLHSNMHDTRRRRLTRTVNVGKRVLQFFEENPNTSTGAIAQRLRFVSQQQCGMSRVSSLTICQGL
;
A
#
# COMPACT_ATOMS: atom_id res chain seq x y z
N MET A 1 14.74 -8.34 -1.19
CA MET A 1 14.33 -9.60 -1.86
C MET A 1 15.11 -9.84 -3.13
N HIS A 2 15.01 -8.96 -4.11
CA HIS A 2 15.69 -9.12 -5.41
C HIS A 2 17.20 -9.25 -5.31
N LEU A 3 17.85 -8.40 -4.52
CA LEU A 3 19.29 -8.43 -4.33
C LEU A 3 19.75 -9.77 -3.73
N ALA A 4 19.02 -10.29 -2.73
CA ALA A 4 19.28 -11.62 -2.18
C ALA A 4 19.06 -12.75 -3.20
N TYR A 5 18.07 -12.62 -4.08
CA TYR A 5 17.81 -13.58 -5.15
C TYR A 5 18.92 -13.59 -6.22
N LYS A 6 19.43 -12.41 -6.59
CA LYS A 6 20.59 -12.26 -7.47
C LYS A 6 21.86 -12.84 -6.85
N ALA A 7 22.15 -12.51 -5.59
CA ALA A 7 23.29 -13.06 -4.85
C ALA A 7 23.21 -14.59 -4.66
N ALA A 8 22.01 -15.14 -4.71
CA ALA A 8 21.75 -16.57 -4.60
C ALA A 8 21.79 -17.35 -5.93
N GLY A 9 22.08 -16.69 -7.06
CA GLY A 9 22.16 -17.35 -8.36
C GLY A 9 20.84 -18.03 -8.76
N GLU A 10 19.72 -17.34 -8.56
CA GLU A 10 18.36 -17.80 -8.93
C GLU A 10 17.80 -18.97 -8.09
N SER A 11 18.49 -19.37 -7.02
CA SER A 11 17.95 -20.35 -6.07
C SER A 11 17.10 -19.69 -4.99
N ASN A 12 15.81 -20.03 -4.92
CA ASN A 12 14.89 -19.50 -3.91
C ASN A 12 15.29 -19.83 -2.46
N ARG A 13 15.79 -21.05 -2.22
CA ARG A 13 16.21 -21.48 -0.87
C ARG A 13 17.45 -20.73 -0.42
N ARG A 14 18.43 -20.61 -1.31
CA ARG A 14 19.66 -19.85 -1.04
C ARG A 14 19.36 -18.36 -0.88
N ALA A 15 18.42 -17.81 -1.66
CA ALA A 15 17.96 -16.43 -1.52
C ALA A 15 17.36 -16.15 -0.14
N ARG A 16 16.62 -17.10 0.41
CA ARG A 16 16.10 -17.01 1.78
C ARG A 16 17.21 -16.99 2.82
N GLN A 17 18.17 -17.92 2.73
CA GLN A 17 19.32 -17.97 3.64
C GLN A 17 20.14 -16.68 3.57
N VAL A 18 20.45 -16.22 2.36
CA VAL A 18 21.15 -14.95 2.11
C VAL A 18 20.36 -13.78 2.71
N TYR A 19 19.03 -13.77 2.55
CA TYR A 19 18.18 -12.72 3.13
C TYR A 19 18.18 -12.75 4.67
N GLU A 20 18.14 -13.92 5.27
CA GLU A 20 18.19 -14.10 6.73
C GLU A 20 19.54 -13.67 7.30
N SER A 21 20.65 -14.06 6.66
CA SER A 21 22.00 -13.65 7.05
C SER A 21 22.20 -12.13 6.96
N HIS A 22 21.66 -11.48 5.92
CA HIS A 22 21.79 -10.02 5.77
C HIS A 22 20.84 -9.22 6.67
N TYR A 23 19.71 -9.79 7.08
CA TYR A 23 18.69 -9.09 7.85
C TYR A 23 18.25 -9.90 9.08
N PRO A 24 19.15 -10.06 10.07
CA PRO A 24 18.82 -10.75 11.30
C PRO A 24 17.67 -10.04 12.04
N GLY A 25 16.78 -10.81 12.67
CA GLY A 25 15.65 -10.30 13.45
C GLY A 25 14.47 -9.76 12.63
N LYS A 26 14.52 -9.82 11.29
CA LYS A 26 13.36 -9.48 10.43
C LYS A 26 12.52 -10.72 10.12
N ARG A 27 11.23 -10.50 9.86
CA ARG A 27 10.34 -11.57 9.38
C ARG A 27 10.87 -12.14 8.06
N ILE A 28 11.19 -13.43 8.06
CA ILE A 28 11.76 -14.11 6.91
C ILE A 28 10.64 -14.37 5.87
N PRO A 29 10.84 -13.97 4.61
CA PRO A 29 9.89 -14.22 3.54
C PRO A 29 9.83 -15.69 3.15
N HIS A 30 8.67 -16.14 2.68
CA HIS A 30 8.54 -17.47 2.11
C HIS A 30 9.32 -17.60 0.80
N ASN A 31 9.83 -18.80 0.49
CA ASN A 31 10.62 -19.09 -0.71
C ASN A 31 9.93 -18.63 -2.00
N GLN A 32 8.60 -18.82 -2.10
CA GLN A 32 7.81 -18.43 -3.27
C GLN A 32 7.75 -16.91 -3.48
N MET A 33 7.96 -16.11 -2.44
CA MET A 33 7.95 -14.65 -2.54
C MET A 33 9.13 -14.15 -3.38
N PHE A 34 10.29 -14.79 -3.28
CA PHE A 34 11.46 -14.47 -4.11
C PHE A 34 11.19 -14.75 -5.59
N ALA A 35 10.66 -15.93 -5.91
CA ALA A 35 10.24 -16.29 -7.27
C ALA A 35 9.18 -15.33 -7.83
N ARG A 36 8.18 -14.94 -7.03
CA ARG A 36 7.13 -14.01 -7.45
C ARG A 36 7.70 -12.63 -7.77
N VAL A 37 8.59 -12.12 -6.93
CA VAL A 37 9.27 -10.84 -7.12
C VAL A 37 10.10 -10.85 -8.41
N GLN A 38 10.90 -11.90 -8.63
CA GLN A 38 11.69 -12.06 -9.86
C GLN A 38 10.79 -12.10 -11.10
N ARG A 39 9.77 -12.95 -11.08
CA ARG A 39 8.82 -13.08 -12.20
C ARG A 39 8.15 -11.74 -12.54
N ASN A 40 7.75 -10.98 -11.52
CA ASN A 40 7.16 -9.66 -11.72
C ASN A 40 8.15 -8.67 -12.34
N MET A 41 9.43 -8.71 -11.93
CA MET A 41 10.47 -7.89 -12.57
C MET A 41 10.70 -8.27 -14.02
N CYS A 42 10.83 -9.56 -14.35
CA CYS A 42 11.02 -10.00 -15.72
C CYS A 42 9.82 -9.61 -16.60
N LYS A 43 8.59 -9.69 -16.07
CA LYS A 43 7.37 -9.39 -16.83
C LYS A 43 7.07 -7.89 -16.98
N ARG A 44 7.34 -7.07 -15.94
CA ARG A 44 6.90 -5.66 -15.88
C ARG A 44 8.04 -4.66 -15.74
N GLY A 45 9.29 -5.11 -15.57
CA GLY A 45 10.45 -4.26 -15.29
C GLY A 45 10.40 -3.52 -13.94
N SER A 46 9.35 -3.72 -13.15
CA SER A 46 9.07 -2.90 -11.96
C SER A 46 8.32 -3.68 -10.88
N LEU A 47 8.59 -3.33 -9.62
CA LEU A 47 7.84 -3.81 -8.46
C LEU A 47 6.70 -2.83 -8.14
N HIS A 48 5.64 -2.89 -8.93
CA HIS A 48 4.42 -2.16 -8.58
C HIS A 48 3.73 -2.84 -7.39
N SER A 49 3.43 -2.05 -6.36
CA SER A 49 2.43 -2.47 -5.36
C SER A 49 1.06 -2.46 -6.03
N ASN A 50 0.25 -3.50 -5.77
CA ASN A 50 -1.13 -3.48 -6.20
C ASN A 50 -1.86 -2.42 -5.38
N MET A 51 -2.10 -1.26 -5.99
CA MET A 51 -2.67 -0.10 -5.31
C MET A 51 -4.11 -0.34 -4.83
N HIS A 52 -4.76 -1.41 -5.31
CA HIS A 52 -6.04 -1.89 -4.82
C HIS A 52 -5.95 -2.62 -3.47
N ASP A 53 -4.80 -3.24 -3.15
CA ASP A 53 -4.58 -3.97 -1.89
C ASP A 53 -4.19 -3.02 -0.74
N THR A 54 -3.75 -1.79 -1.06
CA THR A 54 -3.58 -0.73 -0.08
C THR A 54 -4.93 -0.12 0.27
N ARG A 55 -5.46 -0.46 1.46
CA ARG A 55 -6.79 -0.04 1.98
C ARG A 55 -7.13 1.46 1.86
N ARG A 56 -6.15 2.33 1.62
CA ARG A 56 -6.39 3.76 1.43
C ARG A 56 -6.42 4.12 -0.06
N ARG A 57 -7.63 4.13 -0.63
CA ARG A 57 -7.88 4.70 -1.96
C ARG A 57 -7.46 6.17 -1.98
N ARG A 58 -6.51 6.54 -2.84
CA ARG A 58 -6.12 7.94 -3.05
C ARG A 58 -7.21 8.66 -3.86
N LEU A 59 -8.17 9.27 -3.17
CA LEU A 59 -9.23 10.07 -3.81
C LEU A 59 -8.78 11.50 -4.17
N THR A 60 -7.69 11.98 -3.56
CA THR A 60 -7.24 13.38 -3.64
C THR A 60 -6.52 13.75 -4.93
N ARG A 61 -5.97 12.79 -5.69
CA ARG A 61 -5.18 13.02 -6.91
C ARG A 61 -5.91 12.63 -8.19
N THR A 62 -7.23 12.79 -8.23
CA THR A 62 -7.98 12.61 -9.48
C THR A 62 -7.93 13.89 -10.30
N VAL A 63 -7.91 13.78 -11.64
CA VAL A 63 -7.88 14.95 -12.55
C VAL A 63 -9.03 15.90 -12.27
N ASN A 64 -10.22 15.37 -11.98
CA ASN A 64 -11.40 16.17 -11.65
C ASN A 64 -11.23 16.98 -10.36
N VAL A 65 -10.58 16.40 -9.35
CA VAL A 65 -10.26 17.11 -8.10
C VAL A 65 -9.26 18.23 -8.36
N GLY A 66 -8.21 17.96 -9.15
CA GLY A 66 -7.22 18.98 -9.53
C GLY A 66 -7.85 20.18 -10.25
N LYS A 67 -8.73 19.90 -11.23
CA LYS A 67 -9.48 20.95 -11.95
C LYS A 67 -10.33 21.82 -11.03
N ARG A 68 -11.04 21.21 -10.08
CA ARG A 68 -11.86 21.96 -9.12
C ARG A 68 -11.02 22.84 -8.20
N VAL A 69 -9.88 22.33 -7.72
CA VAL A 69 -8.96 23.14 -6.90
C VAL A 69 -8.44 24.33 -7.70
N LEU A 70 -8.04 24.12 -8.95
CA LEU A 70 -7.54 25.18 -9.82
C LEU A 70 -8.60 26.27 -10.06
N GLN A 71 -9.82 25.87 -10.40
CA GLN A 71 -10.95 26.79 -10.57
C GLN A 71 -11.22 27.62 -9.31
N PHE A 72 -11.14 27.02 -8.11
CA PHE A 72 -11.33 27.77 -6.86
C PHE A 72 -10.25 28.84 -6.63
N PHE A 73 -9.01 28.59 -7.01
CA PHE A 73 -7.94 29.58 -6.92
C PHE A 73 -8.08 30.69 -7.99
N GLU A 74 -8.55 30.34 -9.18
CA GLU A 74 -8.84 31.32 -10.24
C GLU A 74 -9.98 32.28 -9.84
N GLU A 75 -11.05 31.74 -9.22
CA GLU A 75 -12.19 32.54 -8.77
C GLU A 75 -11.87 33.38 -7.52
N ASN A 76 -11.01 32.88 -6.63
CA ASN A 76 -10.69 33.55 -5.36
C ASN A 76 -9.21 33.35 -4.98
N PRO A 77 -8.28 34.18 -5.49
CA PRO A 77 -6.84 33.97 -5.33
C PRO A 77 -6.34 34.14 -3.88
N ASN A 78 -7.07 34.87 -3.04
CA ASN A 78 -6.72 35.09 -1.63
C ASN A 78 -7.23 33.99 -0.69
N THR A 79 -7.76 32.89 -1.23
CA THR A 79 -8.31 31.79 -0.43
C THR A 79 -7.21 30.85 0.05
N SER A 80 -7.22 30.51 1.34
CA SER A 80 -6.26 29.55 1.88
C SER A 80 -6.53 28.12 1.37
N THR A 81 -5.47 27.34 1.21
CA THR A 81 -5.56 25.91 0.84
C THR A 81 -6.42 25.11 1.83
N GLY A 82 -6.41 25.49 3.11
CA GLY A 82 -7.24 24.88 4.14
C GLY A 82 -8.74 25.10 3.94
N ALA A 83 -9.14 26.31 3.54
CA ALA A 83 -10.54 26.61 3.23
C ALA A 83 -11.03 25.83 2.00
N ILE A 84 -10.19 25.73 0.96
CA ILE A 84 -10.48 24.92 -0.24
C ILE A 84 -10.60 23.43 0.14
N ALA A 85 -9.73 22.93 1.02
CA ALA A 85 -9.76 21.54 1.46
C ALA A 85 -11.02 21.18 2.26
N GLN A 86 -11.51 22.09 3.11
CA GLN A 86 -12.78 21.93 3.81
C GLN A 86 -13.95 21.97 2.83
N ARG A 87 -13.94 22.92 1.89
CA ARG A 87 -15.00 23.09 0.88
C ARG A 87 -15.10 21.89 -0.07
N LEU A 88 -13.96 21.33 -0.48
CA LEU A 88 -13.86 20.14 -1.33
C LEU A 88 -13.92 18.82 -0.54
N ARG A 89 -14.07 18.88 0.79
CA ARG A 89 -14.14 17.72 1.70
C ARG A 89 -12.97 16.75 1.52
N PHE A 90 -11.73 17.26 1.46
CA PHE A 90 -10.53 16.41 1.51
C PHE A 90 -10.28 15.79 2.89
N VAL A 91 -10.99 16.29 3.92
CA VAL A 91 -10.98 15.69 5.26
C VAL A 91 -11.33 14.22 5.13
N SER A 92 -10.39 13.38 5.55
CA SER A 92 -10.49 11.93 5.51
C SER A 92 -11.82 11.47 6.09
N GLN A 93 -12.71 10.98 5.25
CA GLN A 93 -13.72 10.05 5.70
C GLN A 93 -12.97 8.81 6.19
N GLN A 94 -12.63 8.82 7.47
CA GLN A 94 -12.66 7.60 8.25
C GLN A 94 -14.14 7.19 8.24
N GLN A 95 -14.55 6.41 7.25
CA GLN A 95 -15.68 5.53 7.48
C GLN A 95 -15.21 4.52 8.52
N CYS A 96 -15.42 4.89 9.78
CA CYS A 96 -15.72 3.96 10.85
C CYS A 96 -16.89 3.10 10.36
N GLY A 97 -16.58 2.06 9.60
CA GLY A 97 -17.46 0.92 9.42
C GLY A 97 -17.48 0.17 10.74
N MET A 98 -18.30 0.64 11.68
CA MET A 98 -18.88 -0.23 12.71
C MET A 98 -19.75 -1.25 11.98
N SER A 99 -19.14 -2.32 11.47
CA SER A 99 -19.86 -3.56 11.19
C SER A 99 -19.67 -4.43 12.41
N ARG A 100 -20.67 -4.37 13.30
CA ARG A 100 -20.90 -5.38 14.33
C ARG A 100 -20.85 -6.74 13.66
N VAL A 101 -19.78 -7.49 13.88
CA VAL A 101 -19.84 -8.93 13.67
C VAL A 101 -20.46 -9.49 14.94
N SER A 102 -21.77 -9.57 14.94
CA SER A 102 -22.49 -10.51 15.77
C SER A 102 -22.03 -11.91 15.34
N SER A 103 -21.12 -12.49 16.10
CA SER A 103 -21.03 -13.95 16.23
C SER A 103 -20.73 -14.24 17.70
N LEU A 104 -21.82 -14.23 18.46
CA LEU A 104 -21.94 -15.06 19.64
C LEU A 104 -21.51 -16.49 19.29
N THR A 105 -21.00 -17.15 20.32
CA THR A 105 -20.96 -18.59 20.56
C THR A 105 -19.61 -19.29 20.29
N ILE A 106 -19.12 -19.86 21.40
CA ILE A 106 -18.39 -21.13 21.57
C ILE A 106 -16.94 -21.01 22.09
N CYS A 107 -16.85 -21.30 23.41
CA CYS A 107 -15.75 -21.87 24.20
C CYS A 107 -14.76 -20.94 24.92
N GLN A 108 -15.17 -20.47 26.09
CA GLN A 108 -14.32 -20.45 27.29
C GLN A 108 -14.25 -21.87 27.90
N GLY A 109 -13.08 -22.24 28.40
CA GLY A 109 -12.89 -23.02 29.64
C GLY A 109 -13.23 -24.50 29.64
N LEU A 110 -12.19 -25.34 29.58
CA LEU A 110 -11.79 -26.30 30.62
C LEU A 110 -10.35 -26.76 30.37
#